data_AF-A0A8D0D5U0-F1
#
_entry.id   AF-A0A8D0D5U0-F1
#
_cell.length_a   1.000
_cell.length_b   1.000
_cell.length_c   1.000
_cell.angle_alpha   90.00
_cell.angle_beta   90.00
_cell.angle_gamma   90.00
#
_symmetry.space_group_name_H-M   'P 1'
#
loop_
_entity.id
_entity.type
_entity.pdbx_description
1 polymer ?
#
loop_
_entity_poly.entity_id
_entity_poly.type
_entity_poly.pdbx_seq_one_letter_code
_entity_poly.pdbx_strand_id
1 'polypeptide(L)'
;MFLRIKWSHQSVPWVCRGDFRAVLSLYCTCTCCFPVLRQSSRQFSTTCGVQAGEKWRKEHGLSRSGTEYGPLTDLPDWSFADGRLAPPMKGQLRRKQEREVLARRIVMLNSEVDRGMEAWSEKQEEAKRMEEHKKSLLLKPKGKLLMKKQSKS
;
A
#
# COMPACT_ATOMS: atom_id res chain seq x y z
N MET A 1 33.31 22.61 15.26
CA MET A 1 32.68 21.28 15.15
C MET A 1 32.05 21.14 13.77
N PHE A 2 32.71 20.40 12.87
CA PHE A 2 32.22 20.14 11.52
C PHE A 2 31.22 18.98 11.56
N LEU A 3 29.93 19.25 11.32
CA LEU A 3 28.94 18.20 11.11
C LEU A 3 29.01 17.71 9.66
N ARG A 4 29.65 16.57 9.51
CA ARG A 4 29.80 15.77 8.30
C ARG A 4 28.48 15.05 8.02
N ILE A 5 27.63 15.62 7.17
CA ILE A 5 26.41 14.97 6.70
C ILE A 5 26.79 13.93 5.64
N LYS A 6 26.72 12.65 6.03
CA LYS A 6 26.88 11.49 5.16
C LYS A 6 25.75 11.45 4.13
N TRP A 7 26.12 11.57 2.87
CA TRP A 7 25.29 11.19 1.74
C TRP A 7 25.10 9.67 1.74
N SER A 8 23.85 9.21 1.86
CA SER A 8 23.49 7.81 1.66
C SER A 8 23.05 7.63 0.21
N HIS A 9 23.93 7.01 -0.56
CA HIS A 9 23.67 6.47 -1.88
C HIS A 9 22.71 5.29 -1.74
N GLN A 10 21.49 5.39 -2.27
CA GLN A 10 20.59 4.25 -2.38
C GLN A 10 20.32 3.98 -3.86
N SER A 11 21.07 3.01 -4.38
CA SER A 11 20.98 2.48 -5.74
C SER A 11 19.96 1.35 -5.79
N VAL A 12 18.97 1.45 -6.67
CA VAL A 12 18.09 0.36 -7.16
C VAL A 12 17.31 0.88 -8.37
N PRO A 13 16.79 0.02 -9.28
CA PRO A 13 17.40 -1.15 -9.90
C PRO A 13 17.37 -1.07 -11.44
N TRP A 14 18.20 -1.90 -12.05
CA TRP A 14 18.43 -2.03 -13.48
C TRP A 14 17.15 -2.38 -14.26
N VAL A 15 16.85 -1.55 -15.27
CA VAL A 15 15.83 -1.79 -16.30
C VAL A 15 16.49 -2.61 -17.41
N CYS A 16 16.24 -3.91 -17.46
CA CYS A 16 16.64 -4.75 -18.59
C CYS A 16 15.60 -4.64 -19.71
N ARG A 17 15.76 -3.63 -20.58
CA ARG A 17 15.16 -3.63 -21.93
C ARG A 17 16.17 -4.30 -22.86
N GLY A 18 15.88 -5.53 -23.27
CA GLY A 18 16.62 -6.22 -24.32
C GLY A 18 16.00 -5.89 -25.67
N ASP A 19 16.58 -4.92 -26.37
CA ASP A 19 16.32 -4.65 -27.78
C ASP A 19 16.91 -5.76 -28.65
N PHE A 20 16.03 -6.44 -29.37
CA PHE A 20 16.36 -7.47 -30.36
C PHE A 20 16.85 -6.78 -31.64
N ARG A 21 18.16 -6.64 -31.81
CA ARG A 21 18.76 -6.24 -33.09
C ARG A 21 19.44 -7.43 -33.75
N ALA A 22 18.80 -7.87 -34.83
CA ALA A 22 19.33 -8.79 -35.82
C ALA A 22 20.65 -8.28 -36.40
N VAL A 23 21.65 -9.15 -36.48
CA VAL A 23 22.72 -9.05 -37.46
C VAL A 23 22.94 -10.44 -38.03
N LEU A 24 22.63 -10.57 -39.32
CA LEU A 24 23.03 -11.67 -40.16
C LEU A 24 24.55 -11.85 -40.10
N SER A 25 25.02 -13.06 -39.88
CA SER A 25 26.34 -13.45 -40.36
C SER A 25 26.25 -14.84 -40.98
N LEU A 26 26.52 -14.86 -42.28
CA LEU A 26 26.61 -16.02 -43.14
C LEU A 26 27.86 -16.86 -42.84
N TYR A 27 27.79 -18.11 -43.32
CA TYR A 27 28.86 -19.08 -43.58
C TYR A 27 29.26 -19.98 -42.41
N CYS A 28 28.85 -21.25 -42.48
CA CYS A 28 29.79 -22.33 -42.80
C CYS A 28 29.01 -23.65 -42.99
N THR A 29 29.16 -24.24 -44.17
CA THR A 29 28.58 -25.51 -44.60
C THR A 29 29.32 -26.70 -43.99
N CYS A 30 28.63 -27.64 -43.33
CA CYS A 30 29.06 -29.04 -43.30
C CYS A 30 27.90 -30.00 -42.97
N THR A 31 27.38 -30.59 -44.04
CA THR A 31 26.85 -31.95 -44.24
C THR A 31 26.65 -32.86 -43.02
N CYS A 32 25.38 -33.21 -42.82
CA CYS A 32 24.84 -34.54 -42.45
C CYS A 32 25.46 -35.28 -41.25
N CYS A 33 24.86 -35.11 -40.07
CA CYS A 33 24.60 -36.19 -39.11
C CYS A 33 23.30 -35.81 -38.37
N PHE A 34 22.21 -36.56 -38.59
CA PHE A 34 20.99 -36.44 -37.79
C PHE A 34 21.16 -37.26 -36.49
N PRO A 35 21.30 -36.66 -35.31
CA PRO A 35 20.89 -37.34 -34.09
C PRO A 35 19.38 -37.13 -33.94
N VAL A 36 18.59 -38.20 -34.11
CA VAL A 36 17.26 -38.29 -33.47
C VAL A 36 17.50 -38.47 -31.97
N LEU A 37 17.98 -37.42 -31.33
CA LEU A 37 17.77 -37.21 -29.90
C LEU A 37 16.46 -36.46 -29.82
N ARG A 38 15.38 -37.24 -29.68
CA ARG A 38 14.04 -36.74 -29.37
C ARG A 38 14.14 -35.95 -28.07
N GLN A 39 14.35 -34.66 -28.19
CA GLN A 39 14.41 -33.72 -27.09
C GLN A 39 13.00 -33.62 -26.51
N SER A 40 12.67 -34.54 -25.61
CA SER A 40 11.55 -34.40 -24.69
C SER A 40 11.91 -33.26 -23.73
N SER A 41 11.84 -32.02 -24.19
CA SER A 41 11.77 -30.88 -23.29
C SER A 41 10.43 -30.97 -22.59
N ARG A 42 10.43 -31.51 -21.36
CA ARG A 42 9.31 -31.27 -20.45
C ARG A 42 9.26 -29.76 -20.27
N GLN A 43 8.28 -29.10 -20.88
CA GLN A 43 8.07 -27.68 -20.69
C GLN A 43 7.71 -27.49 -19.21
N PHE A 44 8.67 -27.09 -18.39
CA PHE A 44 8.37 -26.60 -17.05
C PHE A 44 7.66 -25.26 -17.24
N SER A 45 6.35 -25.25 -16.99
CA SER A 45 5.60 -24.00 -16.96
C SER A 45 6.11 -23.17 -15.80
N THR A 46 6.76 -22.05 -16.09
CA THR A 46 7.17 -21.05 -15.09
C THR A 46 6.03 -20.12 -14.70
N THR A 47 4.82 -20.35 -15.22
CA THR A 47 3.64 -19.59 -14.84
C THR A 47 3.34 -19.82 -13.36
N CYS A 48 3.02 -18.75 -12.63
CA CYS A 48 2.68 -18.88 -11.22
C CYS A 48 1.46 -19.80 -11.07
N GLY A 49 1.54 -20.78 -10.16
CA GLY A 49 0.41 -21.63 -9.85
C GLY A 49 -0.73 -20.79 -9.27
N VAL A 50 -1.83 -20.65 -10.00
CA VAL A 50 -3.05 -20.02 -9.49
C VAL A 50 -3.71 -20.99 -8.53
N GLN A 51 -4.02 -20.55 -7.31
CA GLN A 51 -4.73 -21.39 -6.35
C GLN A 51 -6.16 -21.62 -6.84
N ALA A 52 -6.56 -22.88 -6.99
CA ALA A 52 -7.90 -23.24 -7.42
C ALA A 52 -8.95 -22.68 -6.44
N GLY A 53 -9.96 -22.00 -7.00
CA GLY A 53 -11.06 -21.40 -6.23
C GLY A 53 -10.72 -20.08 -5.52
N GLU A 54 -9.55 -19.47 -5.76
CA GLU A 54 -9.16 -18.19 -5.15
C GLU A 54 -10.19 -17.07 -5.41
N LYS A 55 -10.69 -16.94 -6.65
CA LYS A 55 -11.67 -15.91 -7.02
C LYS A 55 -12.96 -16.03 -6.22
N TRP A 56 -13.53 -17.24 -6.22
CA TRP A 56 -14.74 -17.54 -5.47
C TRP A 56 -14.56 -17.27 -3.97
N ARG A 57 -13.42 -17.65 -3.37
CA ARG A 57 -13.15 -17.36 -1.95
C ARG A 57 -13.15 -15.87 -1.66
N LYS A 58 -12.47 -15.07 -2.48
CA LYS A 58 -12.42 -13.60 -2.30
C LYS A 58 -13.80 -12.96 -2.46
N GLU A 59 -14.58 -13.40 -3.44
CA GLU A 59 -15.96 -12.95 -3.65
C GLU A 59 -16.86 -13.23 -2.44
N HIS A 60 -16.56 -14.30 -1.69
CA HIS A 60 -17.28 -14.69 -0.47
C HIS A 60 -16.60 -14.21 0.82
N GLY A 61 -15.63 -13.28 0.75
CA GLY A 61 -14.96 -12.73 1.92
C GLY A 61 -14.07 -13.72 2.70
N LEU A 62 -13.65 -14.82 2.05
CA LEU A 62 -12.74 -15.81 2.62
C LEU A 62 -11.28 -15.50 2.28
N SER A 63 -10.37 -16.14 3.00
CA SER A 63 -8.93 -16.03 2.74
C SER A 63 -8.55 -16.60 1.37
N ARG A 64 -7.46 -16.08 0.80
CA ARG A 64 -6.98 -16.47 -0.54
C ARG A 64 -6.59 -17.95 -0.60
N SER A 65 -5.82 -18.38 0.39
CA SER A 65 -5.16 -19.69 0.44
C SER A 65 -5.85 -20.70 1.38
N GLY A 66 -6.87 -20.28 2.13
CA GLY A 66 -7.60 -21.13 3.09
C GLY A 66 -6.87 -21.36 4.42
N THR A 67 -5.59 -21.00 4.53
CA THR A 67 -4.74 -21.23 5.71
C THR A 67 -4.32 -19.95 6.44
N GLU A 68 -4.66 -18.78 5.91
CA GLU A 68 -4.28 -17.48 6.49
C GLU A 68 -5.08 -17.17 7.77
N TYR A 69 -6.40 -17.30 7.67
CA TYR A 69 -7.34 -17.08 8.75
C TYR A 69 -8.59 -17.91 8.51
N GLY A 70 -9.28 -18.26 9.59
CA GLY A 70 -10.52 -19.03 9.54
C GLY A 70 -10.53 -20.21 10.52
N PRO A 71 -11.67 -20.92 10.61
CA PRO A 71 -11.87 -21.98 11.59
C PRO A 71 -10.83 -23.11 11.45
N LEU A 72 -10.41 -23.42 10.23
CA LEU A 72 -9.40 -24.44 9.96
C LEU A 72 -8.02 -24.12 10.58
N THR A 73 -7.69 -22.84 10.80
CA THR A 73 -6.34 -22.43 11.24
C THR A 73 -6.34 -21.75 12.62
N ASP A 74 -7.45 -21.17 13.04
CA ASP A 74 -7.56 -20.49 14.33
C ASP A 74 -8.09 -21.42 15.45
N LEU A 75 -8.80 -22.51 15.12
CA LEU A 75 -9.26 -23.50 16.11
C LEU A 75 -8.13 -24.46 16.53
N PRO A 76 -8.22 -25.06 17.74
CA PRO A 76 -7.28 -26.08 18.16
C PRO A 76 -7.56 -27.41 17.44
N ASP A 77 -6.50 -28.07 16.96
CA ASP A 77 -6.59 -29.34 16.24
C ASP A 77 -7.01 -30.53 17.14
N TRP A 78 -6.90 -30.38 18.46
CA TRP A 78 -7.25 -31.41 19.44
C TRP A 78 -7.63 -30.78 20.80
N SER A 79 -8.26 -31.59 21.66
CA SER A 79 -8.57 -31.22 23.05
C SER A 79 -8.40 -32.43 23.96
N PHE A 80 -8.28 -32.21 25.28
CA PHE A 80 -8.22 -33.32 26.24
C PHE A 80 -9.60 -33.99 26.35
N ALA A 81 -9.64 -35.29 26.59
CA ALA A 81 -10.90 -36.03 26.79
C ALA A 81 -11.73 -35.48 27.96
N ASP A 82 -11.07 -34.90 28.96
CA ASP A 82 -11.70 -34.24 30.12
C ASP A 82 -12.38 -32.90 29.77
N GLY A 83 -12.25 -32.41 28.54
CA GLY A 83 -12.76 -31.11 28.10
C GLY A 83 -11.85 -29.92 28.42
N ARG A 84 -10.64 -30.16 28.93
CA ARG A 84 -9.63 -29.09 29.08
C ARG A 84 -9.18 -28.61 27.70
N LEU A 85 -8.97 -27.30 27.57
CA LEU A 85 -8.47 -26.71 26.32
C LEU A 85 -7.01 -27.11 26.08
N ALA A 86 -6.66 -27.33 24.82
CA ALA A 86 -5.28 -27.55 24.44
C ALA A 86 -4.44 -26.29 24.72
N PRO A 87 -3.17 -26.45 25.15
CA PRO A 87 -2.25 -25.33 25.25
C PRO A 87 -2.11 -24.59 23.89
N PRO A 88 -2.02 -23.25 23.89
CA PRO A 88 -1.97 -22.50 22.64
C PRO A 88 -0.68 -22.78 21.86
N MET A 89 -0.83 -22.93 20.54
CA MET A 89 0.31 -23.18 19.66
C MET A 89 1.15 -21.91 19.46
N LYS A 90 2.47 -22.06 19.30
CA LYS A 90 3.40 -20.93 19.04
C LYS A 90 2.93 -20.05 17.88
N GLY A 91 2.45 -20.66 16.80
CA GLY A 91 1.94 -19.93 15.62
C GLY A 91 0.64 -19.17 15.87
N GLN A 92 -0.23 -19.66 16.76
CA GLN A 92 -1.44 -18.93 17.17
C GLN A 92 -1.08 -17.72 18.03
N LEU A 93 -0.17 -17.88 18.99
CA LEU A 93 0.31 -16.76 19.83
C LEU A 93 0.96 -15.67 18.99
N ARG A 94 1.84 -16.04 18.05
CA ARG A 94 2.46 -15.08 17.12
C ARG A 94 1.41 -14.31 16.31
N ARG A 95 0.44 -15.00 15.71
CA ARG A 95 -0.64 -14.36 14.94
C ARG A 95 -1.49 -13.42 15.79
N LYS A 96 -1.79 -13.78 17.05
CA LYS A 96 -2.51 -12.89 17.98
C LYS A 96 -1.69 -11.62 18.26
N GLN A 97 -0.41 -11.77 18.57
CA GLN A 97 0.47 -10.62 18.82
C GLN A 97 0.57 -9.70 17.59
N GLU A 98 0.75 -10.26 16.40
CA GLU A 98 0.81 -9.50 15.14
C GLU A 98 -0.50 -8.74 14.89
N ARG A 99 -1.66 -9.38 15.13
CA ARG A 99 -2.99 -8.75 15.02
C ARG A 99 -3.18 -7.62 16.03
N GLU A 100 -2.71 -7.79 17.26
CA GLU A 100 -2.76 -6.74 18.29
C GLU A 100 -1.90 -5.53 17.92
N VAL A 101 -0.67 -5.77 17.46
CA VAL A 101 0.24 -4.69 17.02
C VAL A 101 -0.38 -3.92 15.85
N LEU A 102 -0.96 -4.63 14.89
CA LEU A 102 -1.65 -4.01 13.76
C LEU A 102 -2.85 -3.17 14.23
N ALA A 103 -3.69 -3.69 15.12
CA ALA A 103 -4.85 -2.97 15.64
C ALA A 103 -4.46 -1.69 16.37
N ARG A 104 -3.43 -1.74 17.23
CA ARG A 104 -2.88 -0.56 17.91
C ARG A 104 -2.41 0.51 16.93
N ARG A 105 -1.74 0.09 15.86
CA ARG A 105 -1.26 1.01 14.83
C ARG A 105 -2.40 1.66 14.06
N ILE A 106 -3.43 0.91 13.70
CA ILE A 106 -4.62 1.44 13.00
C ILE A 106 -5.28 2.53 13.85
N VAL A 107 -5.52 2.26 15.14
CA VAL A 107 -6.14 3.22 16.06
C VAL A 107 -5.29 4.49 16.19
N MET A 108 -3.97 4.33 16.34
CA MET A 108 -3.05 5.46 16.42
C MET A 108 -3.11 6.33 15.16
N LEU A 109 -3.01 5.73 13.97
CA LEU A 109 -3.03 6.48 12.71
C LEU A 109 -4.37 7.20 12.49
N ASN A 110 -5.49 6.55 12.82
CA ASN A 110 -6.80 7.19 12.75
C ASN A 110 -6.85 8.43 13.64
N SER A 111 -6.35 8.33 14.88
CA SER A 111 -6.34 9.48 15.81
C SER A 111 -5.46 10.63 15.33
N GLU A 112 -4.37 10.36 14.59
CA GLU A 112 -3.54 11.41 14.00
C GLU A 112 -4.26 12.13 12.86
N VAL A 113 -4.97 11.39 12.01
CA VAL A 113 -5.79 11.94 10.94
C VAL A 113 -6.89 12.82 11.51
N ASP A 114 -7.62 12.32 12.52
CA ASP A 114 -8.73 13.04 13.15
C ASP A 114 -8.25 14.37 13.75
N ARG A 115 -7.15 14.36 14.53
CA ARG A 115 -6.53 15.58 15.07
C ARG A 115 -6.09 16.55 13.97
N GLY A 116 -5.57 16.03 12.86
CA GLY A 116 -5.18 16.83 11.70
C GLY A 116 -6.38 17.53 11.07
N MET A 117 -7.52 16.84 10.97
CA MET A 117 -8.77 17.40 10.45
C MET A 117 -9.34 18.47 11.38
N GLU A 118 -9.37 18.22 12.69
CA GLU A 118 -9.82 19.18 13.71
C GLU A 118 -8.99 20.46 13.64
N ALA A 119 -7.66 20.35 13.73
CA ALA A 119 -6.76 21.48 13.69
C ALA A 119 -6.85 22.26 12.35
N TRP A 120 -7.11 21.58 11.23
CA TRP A 120 -7.34 22.25 9.95
C TRP A 120 -8.67 23.02 9.95
N SER A 121 -9.74 22.41 10.45
CA SER A 121 -11.06 23.03 10.57
C SER A 121 -11.01 24.29 11.44
N GLU A 122 -10.38 24.20 12.61
CA GLU A 122 -10.21 25.33 13.53
C GLU A 122 -9.46 26.50 12.89
N LYS A 123 -8.38 26.23 12.15
CA LYS A 123 -7.64 27.26 11.41
C LYS A 123 -8.50 27.94 10.34
N GLN A 124 -9.36 27.20 9.66
CA GLN A 124 -10.28 27.77 8.67
C GLN A 124 -11.30 28.68 9.34
N GLU A 125 -11.84 28.29 10.48
CA GLU A 125 -12.76 29.14 11.25
C GLU A 125 -12.07 30.39 11.78
N GLU A 126 -10.88 30.24 12.37
CA GLU A 126 -10.11 31.37 12.90
C GLU A 126 -9.75 32.36 11.79
N ALA A 127 -9.34 31.89 10.61
CA ALA A 127 -9.09 32.75 9.46
C ALA A 127 -10.33 33.56 9.07
N LYS A 128 -11.50 32.93 9.01
CA LYS A 128 -12.78 33.61 8.73
C LYS A 128 -13.12 34.64 9.81
N ARG A 129 -13.01 34.27 11.09
CA ARG A 129 -13.25 35.17 12.23
C ARG A 129 -12.31 36.38 12.20
N MET A 130 -11.04 36.16 11.87
CA MET A 130 -10.04 37.21 11.74
C MET A 130 -10.32 38.13 10.56
N GLU A 131 -10.79 37.61 9.43
CA GLU A 131 -11.22 38.43 8.30
C GLU A 131 -12.45 39.29 8.65
N GLU A 132 -13.43 38.72 9.32
CA GLU A 132 -14.61 39.45 9.81
C GLU A 132 -14.22 40.53 10.82
N HIS A 133 -13.33 40.19 11.75
CA HIS A 133 -12.79 41.15 12.71
C HIS A 133 -12.06 42.29 12.00
N LYS A 134 -11.17 41.98 11.05
CA LYS A 134 -10.50 42.99 10.22
C LYS A 134 -11.49 43.88 9.48
N LYS A 135 -12.54 43.31 8.89
CA LYS A 135 -13.61 44.07 8.21
C LYS A 135 -14.35 45.00 9.16
N SER A 136 -14.63 44.55 10.39
CA SER A 136 -15.30 45.37 11.39
C SER A 136 -14.47 46.56 11.87
N LEU A 137 -13.13 46.41 11.87
CA LEU A 137 -12.18 47.46 12.22
C LEU A 137 -11.89 48.44 11.07
N LEU A 138 -12.38 48.17 9.85
CA LEU A 138 -12.16 49.06 8.72
C LEU A 138 -12.83 50.42 8.97
N LEU A 139 -12.05 51.48 8.76
CA LEU A 139 -12.57 52.84 8.80
C LEU A 139 -13.54 53.08 7.65
N LYS A 140 -14.45 54.06 7.85
CA LYS A 140 -15.39 54.49 6.81
C LYS A 140 -14.62 54.86 5.52
N PRO A 141 -15.11 54.42 4.35
CA PRO A 141 -14.45 54.74 3.08
C PRO A 141 -14.45 56.25 2.83
N LYS A 142 -13.38 56.77 2.25
CA LYS A 142 -13.19 58.20 1.96
C LYS A 142 -12.98 58.45 0.46
N GLY A 143 -13.07 59.72 0.05
CA GLY A 143 -12.74 60.18 -1.30
C GLY A 143 -13.72 59.71 -2.39
N LYS A 144 -13.18 59.23 -3.52
CA LYS A 144 -13.94 58.86 -4.73
C LYS A 144 -15.04 57.81 -4.49
N LEU A 145 -14.89 56.95 -3.46
CA LEU A 145 -15.90 55.94 -3.09
C LEU A 145 -17.17 56.55 -2.50
N LEU A 146 -17.08 57.70 -1.82
CA LEU A 146 -18.26 58.41 -1.31
C LEU A 146 -19.02 59.11 -2.45
N MET A 147 -18.28 59.77 -3.35
CA MET A 147 -18.87 60.53 -4.47
C MET A 147 -19.67 59.63 -5.42
N LYS A 148 -19.19 58.40 -5.69
CA LYS A 148 -19.90 57.41 -6.53
C LYS A 148 -21.19 56.86 -5.90
N LYS A 149 -21.32 56.91 -4.57
CA LYS A 149 -22.51 56.43 -3.86
C LYS A 149 -23.61 57.48 -3.85
N GLN A 150 -23.24 58.77 -3.80
CA GLN A 150 -24.16 59.90 -3.85
C GLN A 150 -24.77 60.13 -5.24
N SER A 151 -24.03 59.86 -6.33
CA SER A 151 -24.52 60.05 -7.70
C SER A 151 -25.48 58.94 -8.19
N LYS A 152 -25.74 57.92 -7.37
CA LYS A 152 -26.57 56.74 -7.72
C LYS A 152 -27.87 56.66 -6.92
N SER A 153 -28.10 57.60 -6.01
CA SER A 153 -29.37 57.80 -5.31
C SER A 153 -30.18 58.88 -6.01
#